data_AF-A0A8T0BDA8-F1
#
_entry.id   AF-A0A8T0BDA8-F1
#
_cell.length_a   1.000
_cell.length_b   1.000
_cell.length_c   1.000
_cell.angle_alpha   90.00
_cell.angle_beta   90.00
_cell.angle_gamma   90.00
#
_symmetry.space_group_name_H-M   'P 1'
#
loop_
_entity.id
_entity.type
_entity.pdbx_description
1 polymer ?
#
loop_
_entity_poly.entity_id
_entity_poly.type
_entity_poly.pdbx_seq_one_letter_code
_entity_poly.pdbx_strand_id
1 'polypeptide(L)'
;MDSSPFRATPLGGAGENYSSDCRTVEEVCAPEAHVRVYNLQEAVKMTSLAHQLKRLALPQSDPSLLSRSRVASVLFNPKDAASMDRSTIYALGCTGLDELLGIEPAFAEFQETLFSQASEVNQKLDKDISLFLTRLSPYFLLKPALKCLEWLVHRFHIHLYNQDSLIACVLPFHETKVFVRVIQLLKIPDPTHRWHWLHALQKPGVPLARGTLLTHCYKDLGFMDFICTLVTKSVEAYAQSVHDGKCAQLRVIFSFYSATIVPSLEAVEKVTDSIIAKLLPYLQLGLKSELLDYKAATYMIVCQLAVKVVMQPELLDSLARQVSRSVTRAPVLTSEGLSCLIILLQNQKKSVIGQKTFQYLCEVPSLVSTLQCIAASYDISPLLHYFLPKLTNVVITQNDDLGNEDSQGASYCRLLKSVIENLPLSTDLANTVAR
;
A
#
# COMPACT_ATOMS: atom_id res chain seq x y z
N MET A 1 -54.51 14.63 27.23
CA MET A 1 -54.25 15.76 26.32
C MET A 1 -53.31 15.35 25.20
N ASP A 2 -53.74 14.71 24.11
CA ASP A 2 -54.95 13.88 23.96
C ASP A 2 -54.81 12.83 22.86
N SER A 3 -55.27 11.63 23.24
CA SER A 3 -56.00 10.60 22.50
C SER A 3 -56.07 10.59 20.96
N SER A 4 -55.56 9.46 20.44
CA SER A 4 -55.99 8.51 19.36
C SER A 4 -57.52 8.37 19.09
N PRO A 5 -58.07 7.31 18.40
CA PRO A 5 -57.56 6.28 17.46
C PRO A 5 -58.51 5.95 16.24
N PHE A 6 -58.28 4.81 15.56
CA PHE A 6 -59.19 4.03 14.64
C PHE A 6 -59.34 4.51 13.18
N ARG A 7 -59.62 3.63 12.19
CA ARG A 7 -60.31 2.31 12.22
C ARG A 7 -59.81 1.32 11.14
N ALA A 8 -60.15 0.03 11.28
CA ALA A 8 -59.76 -1.07 10.38
C ALA A 8 -60.98 -1.90 9.86
N THR A 9 -60.67 -2.86 8.96
CA THR A 9 -61.39 -4.14 8.66
C THR A 9 -62.80 -4.10 8.01
N PRO A 10 -63.39 -5.23 7.52
CA PRO A 10 -62.90 -6.63 7.31
C PRO A 10 -63.35 -7.36 5.98
N LEU A 11 -63.16 -8.71 5.95
CA LEU A 11 -63.82 -9.78 5.13
C LEU A 11 -63.19 -10.09 3.76
N GLY A 12 -62.97 -11.35 3.30
CA GLY A 12 -63.12 -12.73 3.80
C GLY A 12 -62.68 -13.72 2.67
N GLY A 13 -62.66 -15.06 2.74
CA GLY A 13 -62.91 -16.05 3.82
C GLY A 13 -63.16 -17.48 3.24
N ALA A 14 -62.58 -18.55 3.84
CA ALA A 14 -62.64 -19.98 3.42
C ALA A 14 -61.99 -20.34 2.05
N GLY A 15 -61.58 -21.59 1.74
CA GLY A 15 -61.48 -22.82 2.53
C GLY A 15 -61.18 -24.07 1.67
N GLU A 16 -60.06 -24.74 1.97
CA GLU A 16 -59.86 -26.21 2.11
C GLU A 16 -60.08 -27.27 0.99
N ASN A 17 -59.10 -28.21 0.96
CA ASN A 17 -59.17 -29.68 0.74
C ASN A 17 -59.13 -30.36 -0.65
N TYR A 18 -57.94 -30.90 -0.94
CA TYR A 18 -57.59 -32.33 -1.18
C TYR A 18 -58.16 -33.18 -2.36
N SER A 19 -57.18 -33.70 -3.12
CA SER A 19 -57.01 -35.11 -3.56
C SER A 19 -57.36 -35.55 -5.01
N SER A 20 -56.31 -36.04 -5.69
CA SER A 20 -56.25 -37.19 -6.61
C SER A 20 -57.35 -37.44 -7.66
N ASP A 21 -56.96 -37.48 -8.94
CA ASP A 21 -56.80 -38.80 -9.61
C ASP A 21 -55.90 -38.76 -10.87
N CYS A 22 -55.41 -39.94 -11.29
CA CYS A 22 -54.56 -40.12 -12.47
C CYS A 22 -55.36 -40.55 -13.71
N ARG A 23 -55.01 -40.05 -14.91
CA ARG A 23 -54.69 -40.89 -16.10
C ARG A 23 -54.22 -40.11 -17.34
N THR A 24 -53.28 -40.76 -18.02
CA THR A 24 -52.66 -40.53 -19.33
C THR A 24 -53.60 -40.18 -20.49
N VAL A 25 -53.18 -39.23 -21.33
CA VAL A 25 -53.16 -39.35 -22.81
C VAL A 25 -51.91 -38.63 -23.34
N GLU A 26 -51.05 -39.31 -24.09
CA GLU A 26 -50.04 -38.69 -24.96
C GLU A 26 -50.65 -38.48 -26.36
N GLU A 27 -50.36 -37.36 -27.04
CA GLU A 27 -49.75 -37.38 -28.39
C GLU A 27 -49.52 -35.98 -29.03
N VAL A 28 -48.32 -35.81 -29.60
CA VAL A 28 -47.99 -35.10 -30.87
C VAL A 28 -48.07 -33.55 -30.94
N CYS A 29 -46.96 -32.94 -30.53
CA CYS A 29 -45.98 -32.19 -31.37
C CYS A 29 -46.35 -30.93 -32.20
N ALA A 30 -45.63 -29.83 -31.94
CA ALA A 30 -45.34 -28.74 -32.89
C ALA A 30 -43.89 -28.21 -32.66
N PRO A 31 -43.03 -28.02 -33.70
CA PRO A 31 -41.59 -27.85 -33.49
C PRO A 31 -41.05 -26.42 -33.68
N GLU A 32 -41.21 -25.52 -32.70
CA GLU A 32 -40.60 -24.17 -32.74
C GLU A 32 -39.60 -23.87 -31.60
N ALA A 33 -39.65 -24.61 -30.50
CA ALA A 33 -38.79 -24.35 -29.34
C ALA A 33 -37.30 -24.66 -29.58
N HIS A 34 -36.99 -25.74 -30.32
CA HIS A 34 -35.60 -26.18 -30.52
C HIS A 34 -34.75 -25.17 -31.31
N VAL A 35 -35.28 -24.57 -32.37
CA VAL A 35 -34.53 -23.62 -33.23
C VAL A 35 -34.11 -22.37 -32.44
N ARG A 36 -34.96 -21.88 -31.53
CA ARG A 36 -34.62 -20.76 -30.64
C ARG A 36 -33.53 -21.09 -29.63
N VAL A 37 -33.52 -22.30 -29.06
CA VAL A 37 -32.49 -22.73 -28.10
C VAL A 37 -31.12 -22.89 -28.78
N TYR A 38 -31.08 -23.48 -29.98
CA TYR A 38 -29.84 -23.58 -30.76
C TYR A 38 -29.28 -22.19 -31.13
N ASN A 39 -30.10 -21.28 -31.65
CA ASN A 39 -29.66 -19.91 -31.98
C ASN A 39 -29.15 -19.12 -30.76
N LEU A 40 -29.76 -19.29 -29.58
CA LEU A 40 -29.28 -18.67 -28.34
C LEU A 40 -27.96 -19.29 -27.85
N GLN A 41 -27.80 -20.62 -27.95
CA GLN A 41 -26.55 -21.29 -27.59
C GLN A 41 -25.41 -20.97 -28.57
N GLU A 42 -25.68 -20.79 -29.86
CA GLU A 42 -24.69 -20.30 -30.83
C GLU A 42 -24.35 -18.82 -30.61
N ALA A 43 -25.31 -17.95 -30.30
CA ALA A 43 -25.02 -16.56 -29.93
C ALA A 43 -24.16 -16.47 -28.66
N VAL A 44 -24.46 -17.26 -27.62
CA VAL A 44 -23.65 -17.35 -26.40
C VAL A 44 -22.26 -17.95 -26.68
N LYS A 45 -22.14 -18.99 -27.51
CA LYS A 45 -20.84 -19.51 -27.95
C LYS A 45 -20.04 -18.49 -28.77
N MET A 46 -20.67 -17.75 -29.67
CA MET A 46 -20.00 -16.70 -30.47
C MET A 46 -19.53 -15.55 -29.60
N THR A 47 -20.30 -15.11 -28.60
CA THR A 47 -19.83 -14.09 -27.63
C THR A 47 -18.71 -14.60 -26.72
N SER A 48 -18.76 -15.87 -26.27
CA SER A 48 -17.69 -16.52 -25.51
C SER A 48 -16.41 -16.63 -26.34
N LEU A 49 -16.50 -17.12 -27.59
CA LEU A 49 -15.38 -17.27 -28.49
C LEU A 49 -14.80 -15.90 -28.89
N ALA A 50 -15.64 -14.90 -29.12
CA ALA A 50 -15.19 -13.52 -29.37
C ALA A 50 -14.46 -12.93 -28.14
N HIS A 51 -14.94 -13.18 -26.92
CA HIS A 51 -14.23 -12.78 -25.69
C HIS A 51 -12.91 -13.55 -25.51
N GLN A 52 -12.87 -14.84 -25.84
CA GLN A 52 -11.65 -15.66 -25.79
C GLN A 52 -10.63 -15.19 -26.85
N LEU A 53 -11.06 -14.94 -28.09
CA LEU A 53 -10.23 -14.35 -29.16
C LEU A 53 -9.75 -12.95 -28.77
N LYS A 54 -10.59 -12.11 -28.16
CA LYS A 54 -10.19 -10.77 -27.69
C LYS A 54 -9.23 -10.80 -26.50
N ARG A 55 -9.23 -11.88 -25.70
CA ARG A 55 -8.24 -12.15 -24.64
C ARG A 55 -6.94 -12.77 -25.16
N LEU A 56 -7.00 -13.48 -26.29
CA LEU A 56 -5.86 -14.09 -26.98
C LEU A 56 -5.20 -13.14 -28.00
N ALA A 57 -5.93 -12.09 -28.40
CA ALA A 57 -5.43 -11.02 -29.26
C ALA A 57 -4.30 -10.27 -28.53
N LEU A 58 -3.06 -10.55 -28.93
CA LEU A 58 -1.90 -9.75 -28.56
C LEU A 58 -2.19 -8.28 -28.93
N PRO A 59 -1.82 -7.28 -28.11
CA PRO A 59 -2.07 -5.87 -28.43
C PRO A 59 -1.39 -5.37 -29.71
N GLN A 60 -0.48 -6.19 -30.29
CA GLN A 60 0.06 -6.03 -31.64
C GLN A 60 -1.01 -6.06 -32.77
N SER A 61 -2.20 -6.57 -32.47
CA SER A 61 -3.36 -6.61 -33.40
C SER A 61 -4.33 -5.42 -33.21
N ASP A 62 -3.98 -4.45 -32.37
CA ASP A 62 -4.83 -3.29 -32.07
C ASP A 62 -4.91 -2.30 -33.26
N PRO A 63 -6.09 -2.07 -33.86
CA PRO A 63 -6.24 -1.18 -35.01
C PRO A 63 -5.80 0.28 -34.75
N SER A 64 -5.70 0.68 -33.48
CA SER A 64 -5.25 2.03 -33.10
C SER A 64 -3.78 2.26 -33.43
N LEU A 65 -2.95 1.21 -33.37
CA LEU A 65 -1.53 1.29 -33.72
C LEU A 65 -1.32 1.46 -35.24
N LEU A 66 -2.35 1.11 -36.03
CA LEU A 66 -2.36 1.26 -37.50
C LEU A 66 -2.97 2.62 -37.94
N SER A 67 -3.70 3.31 -37.06
CA SER A 67 -4.35 4.58 -37.35
C SER A 67 -3.37 5.77 -37.28
N ARG A 68 -2.94 6.27 -38.43
CA ARG A 68 -2.14 7.50 -38.55
C ARG A 68 -2.87 8.81 -38.18
N SER A 69 -4.16 8.77 -37.84
CA SER A 69 -4.97 9.98 -37.62
C SER A 69 -4.90 10.57 -36.20
N ARG A 70 -4.53 9.74 -35.21
CA ARG A 70 -4.37 10.10 -33.80
C ARG A 70 -3.38 9.15 -33.15
N VAL A 71 -2.39 9.67 -32.44
CA VAL A 71 -1.40 8.88 -31.70
C VAL A 71 -1.48 9.19 -30.20
N ALA A 72 -1.23 8.19 -29.36
CA ALA A 72 -1.17 8.36 -27.90
C ALA A 72 0.07 9.20 -27.53
N SER A 73 -0.14 10.31 -26.83
CA SER A 73 0.89 11.29 -26.50
C SER A 73 0.62 11.89 -25.12
N VAL A 74 1.66 11.97 -24.28
CA VAL A 74 1.62 12.61 -22.96
C VAL A 74 1.66 14.13 -23.14
N LEU A 75 2.63 14.60 -23.94
CA LEU A 75 3.00 16.00 -24.08
C LEU A 75 2.10 16.80 -25.03
N PHE A 76 1.70 16.22 -26.16
CA PHE A 76 1.05 16.94 -27.27
C PHE A 76 -0.44 16.57 -27.39
N ASN A 77 -1.18 17.25 -28.28
CA ASN A 77 -2.51 16.73 -28.63
C ASN A 77 -2.36 15.53 -29.56
N PRO A 78 -3.24 14.51 -29.50
CA PRO A 78 -3.14 13.33 -30.35
C PRO A 78 -3.11 13.59 -31.87
N LYS A 79 -3.60 14.75 -32.32
CA LYS A 79 -3.51 15.21 -33.72
C LYS A 79 -2.11 15.74 -34.05
N ASP A 80 -1.57 16.59 -33.18
CA ASP A 80 -0.26 17.22 -33.36
C ASP A 80 0.83 16.14 -33.31
N ALA A 81 0.75 15.24 -32.33
CA ALA A 81 1.63 14.06 -32.19
C ALA A 81 1.60 13.13 -33.43
N ALA A 82 0.46 13.04 -34.13
CA ALA A 82 0.34 12.23 -35.34
C ALA A 82 1.05 12.84 -36.56
N SER A 83 1.37 14.14 -36.51
CA SER A 83 2.17 14.83 -37.53
C SER A 83 3.69 14.76 -37.27
N MET A 84 4.09 14.40 -36.04
CA MET A 84 5.50 14.28 -35.66
C MET A 84 6.06 12.95 -36.13
N ASP A 85 7.25 12.99 -36.73
CA ASP A 85 7.96 11.78 -37.15
C ASP A 85 8.70 11.12 -35.98
N ARG A 86 9.04 9.84 -36.16
CA ARG A 86 9.71 9.04 -35.12
C ARG A 86 11.09 9.57 -34.72
N SER A 87 11.83 10.24 -35.61
CA SER A 87 13.16 10.78 -35.28
C SER A 87 13.07 12.03 -34.42
N THR A 88 12.09 12.90 -34.65
CA THR A 88 11.80 14.05 -33.78
C THR A 88 11.43 13.60 -32.36
N ILE A 89 10.58 12.58 -32.21
CA ILE A 89 10.15 12.06 -30.90
C ILE A 89 11.31 11.33 -30.19
N TYR A 90 12.15 10.64 -30.95
CA TYR A 90 13.39 10.04 -30.43
C TYR A 90 14.35 11.10 -29.88
N ALA A 91 14.66 12.13 -30.68
CA ALA A 91 15.54 13.22 -30.27
C ALA A 91 15.01 13.94 -29.01
N LEU A 92 13.69 14.19 -28.95
CA LEU A 92 13.03 14.73 -27.77
C LEU A 92 13.24 13.86 -26.52
N GLY A 93 13.09 12.54 -26.67
CA GLY A 93 13.33 11.56 -25.61
C GLY A 93 14.77 11.56 -25.11
N CYS A 94 15.75 11.55 -26.03
CA CYS A 94 17.17 11.65 -25.69
C CYS A 94 17.50 12.96 -24.96
N THR A 95 17.02 14.11 -25.43
CA THR A 95 17.19 15.40 -24.72
C THR A 95 16.56 15.36 -23.32
N GLY A 96 15.44 14.64 -23.14
CA GLY A 96 14.87 14.39 -21.82
C GLY A 96 15.78 13.56 -20.92
N LEU A 97 16.43 12.53 -21.46
CA LEU A 97 17.36 11.69 -20.72
C LEU A 97 18.63 12.47 -20.34
N ASP A 98 19.20 13.25 -21.25
CA ASP A 98 20.40 14.07 -21.00
C ASP A 98 20.13 15.11 -19.90
N GLU A 99 18.96 15.75 -19.91
CA GLU A 99 18.49 16.64 -18.84
C GLU A 99 18.27 15.89 -17.50
N LEU A 100 17.82 14.63 -17.51
CA LEU A 100 17.72 13.82 -16.29
C LEU A 100 19.09 13.37 -15.76
N LEU A 101 20.06 13.08 -16.63
CA LEU A 101 21.41 12.67 -16.24
C LEU A 101 22.15 13.78 -15.46
N GLY A 102 21.84 15.05 -15.75
CA GLY A 102 22.31 16.19 -14.96
C GLY A 102 21.70 16.30 -13.56
N ILE A 103 20.67 15.49 -13.23
CA ILE A 103 19.97 15.44 -11.94
C ILE A 103 20.26 14.12 -11.21
N GLU A 104 20.23 13.01 -11.94
CA GLU A 104 20.31 11.64 -11.44
C GLU A 104 21.18 10.78 -12.38
N PRO A 105 22.48 10.60 -12.08
CA PRO A 105 23.39 9.82 -12.92
C PRO A 105 22.98 8.35 -13.10
N ALA A 106 22.14 7.82 -12.20
CA ALA A 106 21.63 6.45 -12.27
C ALA A 106 20.75 6.16 -13.51
N PHE A 107 20.39 7.18 -14.31
CA PHE A 107 19.73 6.97 -15.60
C PHE A 107 20.69 6.54 -16.74
N ALA A 108 22.01 6.53 -16.53
CA ALA A 108 22.99 6.21 -17.58
C ALA A 108 22.83 4.76 -18.10
N GLU A 109 22.38 3.83 -17.25
CA GLU A 109 22.14 2.43 -17.62
C GLU A 109 21.08 2.25 -18.74
N PHE A 110 20.28 3.28 -19.02
CA PHE A 110 19.22 3.23 -20.01
C PHE A 110 19.59 3.83 -21.37
N GLN A 111 20.75 4.49 -21.50
CA GLN A 111 21.18 5.15 -22.75
C GLN A 111 21.29 4.13 -23.89
N GLU A 112 22.04 3.05 -23.68
CA GLU A 112 22.28 2.01 -24.69
C GLU A 112 21.07 1.06 -24.90
N THR A 113 20.13 1.00 -23.95
CA THR A 113 19.00 0.07 -23.97
C THR A 113 17.70 0.72 -24.45
N LEU A 114 17.10 1.60 -23.64
CA LEU A 114 15.80 2.22 -23.93
C LEU A 114 15.90 3.41 -24.88
N PHE A 115 17.06 4.07 -24.93
CA PHE A 115 17.29 5.31 -25.70
C PHE A 115 18.30 5.15 -26.85
N SER A 116 18.56 3.92 -27.28
CA SER A 116 19.35 3.64 -28.49
C SER A 116 18.46 3.44 -29.73
N GLN A 117 19.00 3.81 -30.90
CA GLN A 117 18.32 3.62 -32.20
C GLN A 117 18.04 2.13 -32.50
N ALA A 118 18.93 1.26 -32.04
CA ALA A 118 18.87 -0.19 -32.22
C ALA A 118 18.13 -0.94 -31.08
N SER A 119 17.35 -0.23 -30.26
CA SER A 119 16.56 -0.80 -29.15
C SER A 119 15.69 -1.99 -29.57
N GLU A 120 16.18 -3.22 -29.37
CA GLU A 120 15.48 -4.46 -29.73
C GLU A 120 14.41 -4.85 -28.69
N VAL A 121 13.31 -5.44 -29.18
CA VAL A 121 12.28 -6.03 -28.30
C VAL A 121 12.79 -7.39 -27.82
N ASN A 122 13.49 -7.39 -26.69
CA ASN A 122 14.07 -8.57 -26.06
C ASN A 122 13.36 -8.94 -24.75
N GLN A 123 13.66 -10.12 -24.20
CA GLN A 123 13.03 -10.65 -22.97
C GLN A 123 13.29 -9.84 -21.68
N LYS A 124 14.17 -8.84 -21.71
CA LYS A 124 14.48 -7.95 -20.58
C LYS A 124 13.76 -6.60 -20.68
N LEU A 125 13.24 -6.22 -21.85
CA LEU A 125 12.66 -4.90 -22.11
C LEU A 125 11.63 -4.47 -21.05
N ASP A 126 10.70 -5.34 -20.66
CA ASP A 126 9.69 -5.02 -19.64
C ASP A 126 10.28 -4.78 -18.24
N LYS A 127 11.42 -5.41 -17.93
CA LYS A 127 12.15 -5.19 -16.67
C LYS A 127 12.87 -3.84 -16.72
N ASP A 128 13.56 -3.54 -17.82
CA ASP A 128 14.28 -2.28 -18.01
C ASP A 128 13.31 -1.09 -18.01
N ILE A 129 12.17 -1.20 -18.70
CA ILE A 129 11.07 -0.22 -18.65
C ILE A 129 10.52 -0.07 -17.22
N SER A 130 10.31 -1.18 -16.50
CA SER A 130 9.78 -1.11 -15.13
C SER A 130 10.77 -0.47 -14.15
N LEU A 131 12.07 -0.74 -14.30
CA LEU A 131 13.12 -0.11 -13.50
C LEU A 131 13.26 1.38 -13.84
N PHE A 132 13.26 1.73 -15.14
CA PHE A 132 13.26 3.11 -15.60
C PHE A 132 12.08 3.89 -15.01
N LEU A 133 10.86 3.38 -15.12
CA LEU A 133 9.65 4.01 -14.59
C LEU A 133 9.68 4.13 -13.06
N THR A 134 10.30 3.17 -12.36
CA THR A 134 10.50 3.23 -10.91
C THR A 134 11.48 4.34 -10.51
N ARG A 135 12.59 4.48 -11.25
CA ARG A 135 13.55 5.60 -11.09
C ARG A 135 13.01 6.95 -11.61
N LEU A 136 12.05 6.94 -12.54
CA LEU A 136 11.44 8.15 -13.07
C LEU A 136 10.43 8.78 -12.10
N SER A 137 9.76 7.97 -11.27
CA SER A 137 8.67 8.43 -10.41
C SER A 137 9.00 9.68 -9.57
N PRO A 138 10.14 9.79 -8.86
CA PRO A 138 10.50 11.00 -8.10
C PRO A 138 10.58 12.28 -8.95
N TYR A 139 10.83 12.13 -10.25
CA TYR A 139 11.05 13.20 -11.21
C TYR A 139 9.86 13.43 -12.15
N PHE A 140 8.75 12.69 -12.00
CA PHE A 140 7.62 12.66 -12.96
C PHE A 140 7.08 14.03 -13.37
N LEU A 141 7.04 15.01 -12.46
CA LEU A 141 6.54 16.36 -12.76
C LEU A 141 7.53 17.25 -13.51
N LEU A 142 8.78 16.81 -13.69
CA LEU A 142 9.78 17.55 -14.46
C LEU A 142 9.57 17.35 -15.96
N LYS A 143 9.66 18.43 -16.74
CA LYS A 143 9.63 18.38 -18.22
C LYS A 143 10.53 17.28 -18.84
N PRO A 144 11.79 17.08 -18.41
CA PRO A 144 12.62 16.00 -18.94
C PRO A 144 12.05 14.60 -18.73
N ALA A 145 11.45 14.31 -17.57
CA ALA A 145 10.79 13.03 -17.34
C ALA A 145 9.61 12.80 -18.29
N LEU A 146 8.84 13.85 -18.61
CA LEU A 146 7.73 13.76 -19.56
C LEU A 146 8.21 13.58 -21.01
N LYS A 147 9.35 14.15 -21.40
CA LYS A 147 10.01 13.87 -22.69
C LYS A 147 10.40 12.38 -22.81
N CYS A 148 10.95 11.82 -21.74
CA CYS A 148 11.27 10.38 -21.69
C CYS A 148 10.01 9.52 -21.81
N LEU A 149 8.93 9.83 -21.08
CA LEU A 149 7.66 9.10 -21.19
C LEU A 149 7.06 9.18 -22.58
N GLU A 150 7.14 10.34 -23.25
CA GLU A 150 6.68 10.52 -24.63
C GLU A 150 7.37 9.50 -25.57
N TRP A 151 8.70 9.41 -25.50
CA TRP A 151 9.45 8.42 -26.26
C TRP A 151 9.01 6.98 -25.94
N LEU A 152 8.91 6.61 -24.66
CA LEU A 152 8.53 5.23 -24.28
C LEU A 152 7.10 4.88 -24.72
N VAL A 153 6.16 5.84 -24.67
CA VAL A 153 4.78 5.69 -25.14
C VAL A 153 4.72 5.48 -26.66
N HIS A 154 5.55 6.19 -27.43
CA HIS A 154 5.60 6.06 -28.89
C HIS A 154 6.43 4.85 -29.37
N ARG A 155 7.54 4.52 -28.71
CA ARG A 155 8.49 3.47 -29.15
C ARG A 155 8.10 2.07 -28.71
N PHE A 156 7.65 1.94 -27.45
CA PHE A 156 7.39 0.66 -26.79
C PHE A 156 5.92 0.49 -26.36
N HIS A 157 5.09 1.52 -26.53
CA HIS A 157 3.66 1.51 -26.16
C HIS A 157 3.41 1.08 -24.71
N ILE A 158 4.18 1.63 -23.77
CA ILE A 158 4.09 1.31 -22.33
C ILE A 158 2.69 1.51 -21.72
N HIS A 159 1.86 2.36 -22.34
CA HIS A 159 0.46 2.58 -22.00
C HIS A 159 -0.47 1.39 -22.34
N LEU A 160 0.02 0.40 -23.09
CA LEU A 160 -0.67 -0.86 -23.41
C LEU A 160 -0.02 -2.03 -22.65
N TYR A 161 1.31 -2.16 -22.75
CA TYR A 161 2.06 -3.34 -22.29
C TYR A 161 2.53 -3.26 -20.83
N ASN A 162 2.79 -2.06 -20.30
CA ASN A 162 3.44 -1.87 -18.99
C ASN A 162 2.57 -1.02 -18.05
N GLN A 163 1.24 -1.16 -18.13
CA GLN A 163 0.28 -0.30 -17.43
C GLN A 163 0.50 -0.25 -15.91
N ASP A 164 0.81 -1.39 -15.27
CA ASP A 164 1.07 -1.47 -13.84
C ASP A 164 2.29 -0.62 -13.43
N SER A 165 3.40 -0.72 -14.18
CA SER A 165 4.62 0.06 -13.94
C SER A 165 4.44 1.54 -14.26
N LEU A 166 3.66 1.86 -15.31
CA LEU A 166 3.32 3.23 -15.66
C LEU A 166 2.43 3.89 -14.60
N ILE A 167 1.40 3.19 -14.10
CA ILE A 167 0.58 3.67 -12.99
C ILE A 167 1.42 3.83 -11.73
N ALA A 168 2.28 2.85 -11.38
CA ALA A 168 3.17 2.96 -10.22
C ALA A 168 4.05 4.21 -10.28
N CYS A 169 4.57 4.56 -11.47
CA CYS A 169 5.35 5.77 -11.68
C CYS A 169 4.57 7.07 -11.38
N VAL A 170 3.29 7.15 -11.75
CA VAL A 170 2.53 8.42 -11.76
C VAL A 170 1.57 8.58 -10.58
N LEU A 171 1.17 7.48 -9.93
CA LEU A 171 0.15 7.45 -8.88
C LEU A 171 0.48 8.31 -7.64
N PRO A 172 1.75 8.51 -7.20
CA PRO A 172 2.07 9.46 -6.15
C PRO A 172 1.61 10.90 -6.45
N PHE A 173 1.34 11.23 -7.72
CA PHE A 173 0.94 12.55 -8.21
C PHE A 173 -0.52 12.60 -8.70
N HIS A 174 -1.38 11.73 -8.16
CA HIS A 174 -2.78 11.53 -8.57
C HIS A 174 -3.65 12.80 -8.61
N GLU A 175 -3.34 13.81 -7.81
CA GLU A 175 -4.04 15.11 -7.77
C GLU A 175 -3.57 16.10 -8.86
N THR A 176 -2.64 15.69 -9.73
CA THR A 176 -2.13 16.54 -10.84
C THR A 176 -2.84 16.30 -12.17
N LYS A 177 -2.89 17.34 -13.02
CA LYS A 177 -3.38 17.20 -14.41
C LYS A 177 -2.51 16.27 -15.26
N VAL A 178 -1.20 16.18 -14.96
CA VAL A 178 -0.25 15.34 -15.70
C VAL A 178 -0.51 13.86 -15.45
N PHE A 179 -0.88 13.48 -14.23
CA PHE A 179 -1.40 12.14 -13.94
C PHE A 179 -2.60 11.79 -14.83
N VAL A 180 -3.60 12.67 -14.92
CA VAL A 180 -4.81 12.41 -15.74
C VAL A 180 -4.46 12.24 -17.21
N ARG A 181 -3.51 13.03 -17.73
CA ARG A 181 -3.01 12.90 -19.11
C ARG A 181 -2.42 11.52 -19.38
N VAL A 182 -1.73 10.92 -18.41
CA VAL A 182 -1.23 9.54 -18.52
C VAL A 182 -2.37 8.53 -18.41
N ILE A 183 -3.32 8.70 -17.49
CA ILE A 183 -4.50 7.82 -17.38
C ILE A 183 -5.33 7.84 -18.68
N GLN A 184 -5.42 8.97 -19.37
CA GLN A 184 -6.10 9.11 -20.66
C GLN A 184 -5.49 8.27 -21.80
N LEU A 185 -4.24 7.78 -21.66
CA LEU A 185 -3.60 6.92 -22.65
C LEU A 185 -3.98 5.43 -22.49
N LEU A 186 -4.41 5.03 -21.30
CA LEU A 186 -4.60 3.62 -20.95
C LEU A 186 -5.88 3.03 -21.58
N LYS A 187 -5.83 1.75 -21.95
CA LYS A 187 -6.98 1.04 -22.53
C LYS A 187 -7.73 0.24 -21.47
N ILE A 188 -8.52 0.96 -20.67
CA ILE A 188 -9.24 0.43 -19.50
C ILE A 188 -10.79 0.41 -19.58
N PRO A 189 -11.46 0.27 -20.76
CA PRO A 189 -12.91 0.33 -20.84
C PRO A 189 -13.62 -0.93 -20.29
N ASP A 190 -12.91 -2.05 -20.14
CA ASP A 190 -13.43 -3.32 -19.64
C ASP A 190 -13.61 -3.27 -18.11
N PRO A 191 -14.83 -3.48 -17.57
CA PRO A 191 -15.08 -3.49 -16.12
C PRO A 191 -14.28 -4.52 -15.32
N THR A 192 -13.79 -5.58 -15.96
CA THR A 192 -12.95 -6.61 -15.32
C THR A 192 -11.46 -6.22 -15.25
N HIS A 193 -11.06 -5.14 -15.92
CA HIS A 193 -9.69 -4.67 -15.93
C HIS A 193 -9.32 -4.07 -14.57
N ARG A 194 -8.18 -4.47 -13.98
CA ARG A 194 -7.76 -4.04 -12.63
C ARG A 194 -7.73 -2.51 -12.42
N TRP A 195 -7.49 -1.76 -13.51
CA TRP A 195 -7.42 -0.30 -13.50
C TRP A 195 -8.72 0.40 -13.92
N HIS A 196 -9.82 -0.33 -14.14
CA HIS A 196 -11.09 0.22 -14.62
C HIS A 196 -11.67 1.29 -13.69
N TRP A 197 -11.39 1.26 -12.39
CA TRP A 197 -11.82 2.30 -11.45
C TRP A 197 -11.30 3.71 -11.80
N LEU A 198 -10.23 3.81 -12.60
CA LEU A 198 -9.70 5.06 -13.14
C LEU A 198 -10.36 5.51 -14.46
N HIS A 199 -11.17 4.65 -15.11
CA HIS A 199 -11.81 4.93 -16.41
C HIS A 199 -12.67 6.20 -16.38
N ALA A 200 -13.34 6.47 -15.26
CA ALA A 200 -14.15 7.68 -15.06
C ALA A 200 -13.36 8.99 -15.19
N LEU A 201 -12.03 8.97 -14.97
CA LEU A 201 -11.16 10.15 -15.08
C LEU A 201 -10.83 10.52 -16.54
N GLN A 202 -10.93 9.56 -17.46
CA GLN A 202 -10.44 9.74 -18.83
C GLN A 202 -11.21 10.81 -19.61
N LYS A 203 -12.52 10.94 -19.40
CA LYS A 203 -13.36 11.95 -20.09
C LYS A 203 -13.30 13.35 -19.46
N PRO A 204 -13.43 13.54 -18.14
CA PRO A 204 -13.48 14.89 -17.55
C PRO A 204 -12.15 15.64 -17.55
N GLY A 205 -11.01 14.93 -17.59
CA GLY A 205 -9.69 15.55 -17.45
C GLY A 205 -9.41 16.13 -16.05
N VAL A 206 -10.23 15.76 -15.06
CA VAL A 206 -10.13 16.22 -13.66
C VAL A 206 -9.23 15.24 -12.87
N PRO A 207 -8.33 15.74 -12.00
CA PRO A 207 -7.50 14.90 -11.15
C PRO A 207 -8.27 13.93 -10.25
N LEU A 208 -7.61 12.85 -9.85
CA LEU A 208 -8.20 11.88 -8.94
C LEU A 208 -8.34 12.52 -7.55
N ALA A 209 -9.59 12.65 -7.07
CA ALA A 209 -9.83 13.11 -5.70
C ALA A 209 -9.26 12.10 -4.68
N ARG A 210 -8.51 12.60 -3.69
CA ARG A 210 -7.89 11.78 -2.63
C ARG A 210 -8.87 10.82 -1.94
N GLY A 211 -10.10 11.26 -1.67
CA GLY A 211 -11.13 10.41 -1.06
C GLY A 211 -11.48 9.17 -1.90
N THR A 212 -11.44 9.27 -3.23
CA THR A 212 -11.66 8.13 -4.14
C THR A 212 -10.50 7.14 -4.11
N LEU A 213 -9.25 7.65 -4.08
CA LEU A 213 -8.04 6.82 -3.91
C LEU A 213 -8.10 5.99 -2.61
N LEU A 214 -8.38 6.66 -1.48
CA LEU A 214 -8.51 6.00 -0.17
C LEU A 214 -9.65 4.99 -0.17
N THR A 215 -10.81 5.34 -0.74
CA THR A 215 -11.98 4.45 -0.88
C THR A 215 -11.64 3.18 -1.66
N HIS A 216 -10.84 3.28 -2.71
CA HIS A 216 -10.38 2.10 -3.45
C HIS A 216 -9.36 1.29 -2.62
N CYS A 217 -8.42 1.96 -1.94
CA CYS A 217 -7.35 1.30 -1.17
C CYS A 217 -7.83 0.44 0.00
N TYR A 218 -8.86 0.84 0.76
CA TYR A 218 -9.39 -0.04 1.81
C TYR A 218 -10.42 -1.08 1.32
N LYS A 219 -10.94 -0.93 0.09
CA LYS A 219 -11.90 -1.89 -0.50
C LYS A 219 -11.22 -2.97 -1.36
N ASP A 220 -10.06 -2.67 -1.96
CA ASP A 220 -9.33 -3.57 -2.83
C ASP A 220 -7.96 -3.92 -2.23
N LEU A 221 -7.83 -5.15 -1.69
CA LEU A 221 -6.58 -5.64 -1.11
C LEU A 221 -5.47 -5.86 -2.15
N GLY A 222 -5.80 -6.02 -3.43
CA GLY A 222 -4.83 -6.10 -4.53
C GLY A 222 -4.27 -4.73 -4.91
N PHE A 223 -5.04 -3.66 -4.74
CA PHE A 223 -4.54 -2.29 -4.83
C PHE A 223 -3.73 -1.91 -3.59
N MET A 224 -4.14 -2.30 -2.38
CA MET A 224 -3.31 -2.14 -1.17
C MET A 224 -1.94 -2.85 -1.31
N ASP A 225 -1.93 -4.08 -1.81
CA ASP A 225 -0.72 -4.84 -2.16
C ASP A 225 0.16 -4.10 -3.18
N PHE A 226 -0.46 -3.50 -4.20
CA PHE A 226 0.23 -2.70 -5.22
C PHE A 226 0.89 -1.45 -4.63
N ILE A 227 0.22 -0.72 -3.73
CA ILE A 227 0.82 0.45 -3.03
C ILE A 227 2.04 0.01 -2.22
N CYS A 228 1.94 -1.07 -1.45
CA CYS A 228 3.05 -1.59 -0.66
C CYS A 228 4.21 -2.08 -1.55
N THR A 229 3.90 -2.77 -2.65
CA THR A 229 4.88 -3.30 -3.62
C THR A 229 5.59 -2.17 -4.40
N LEU A 230 4.89 -1.08 -4.70
CA LEU A 230 5.46 0.13 -5.29
C LEU A 230 6.59 0.65 -4.39
N VAL A 231 6.33 0.80 -3.08
CA VAL A 231 7.31 1.29 -2.10
C VAL A 231 8.53 0.37 -2.02
N THR A 232 8.35 -0.95 -1.94
CA THR A 232 9.49 -1.88 -1.85
C THR A 232 10.32 -1.89 -3.13
N LYS A 233 9.69 -1.81 -4.31
CA LYS A 233 10.40 -1.71 -5.59
C LYS A 233 11.17 -0.40 -5.72
N SER A 234 10.61 0.72 -5.25
CA SER A 234 11.33 2.00 -5.21
C SER A 234 12.55 1.94 -4.29
N VAL A 235 12.41 1.36 -3.09
CA VAL A 235 13.55 1.14 -2.16
C VAL A 235 14.65 0.30 -2.81
N GLU A 236 14.30 -0.78 -3.52
CA GLU A 236 15.26 -1.63 -4.23
C GLU A 236 15.94 -0.88 -5.39
N ALA A 237 15.19 -0.17 -6.23
CA ALA A 237 15.69 0.58 -7.37
C ALA A 237 16.69 1.70 -7.00
N TYR A 238 16.60 2.20 -5.77
CA TYR A 238 17.45 3.26 -5.19
C TYR A 238 18.39 2.77 -4.08
N ALA A 239 18.57 1.46 -3.89
CA ALA A 239 19.39 0.91 -2.81
C ALA A 239 20.85 1.42 -2.83
N GLN A 240 21.39 1.75 -4.01
CA GLN A 240 22.74 2.31 -4.19
C GLN A 240 22.83 3.81 -3.87
N SER A 241 21.71 4.52 -3.79
CA SER A 241 21.59 5.96 -3.52
C SER A 241 21.28 6.27 -2.05
N VAL A 242 21.42 5.28 -1.16
CA VAL A 242 21.15 5.42 0.28
C VAL A 242 22.41 5.85 1.01
N HIS A 243 22.35 6.99 1.69
CA HIS A 243 23.45 7.53 2.50
C HIS A 243 22.92 7.93 3.88
N ASP A 244 23.56 7.46 4.95
CA ASP A 244 23.18 7.72 6.36
C ASP A 244 21.68 7.50 6.66
N GLY A 245 21.10 6.44 6.10
CA GLY A 245 19.68 6.10 6.25
C GLY A 245 18.73 7.07 5.54
N LYS A 246 19.20 7.85 4.57
CA LYS A 246 18.42 8.84 3.81
C LYS A 246 18.54 8.59 2.31
N CYS A 247 17.45 8.87 1.59
CA CYS A 247 17.41 8.90 0.13
C CYS A 247 16.34 9.92 -0.28
N ALA A 248 16.74 11.06 -0.83
CA ALA A 248 15.85 12.19 -1.08
C ALA A 248 14.78 11.86 -2.15
N GLN A 249 15.17 11.05 -3.14
CA GLN A 249 14.35 10.54 -4.23
C GLN A 249 13.12 9.79 -3.71
N LEU A 250 13.27 9.02 -2.62
CA LEU A 250 12.20 8.21 -2.06
C LEU A 250 11.21 9.00 -1.17
N ARG A 251 11.48 10.27 -0.86
CA ARG A 251 10.63 11.09 0.03
C ARG A 251 9.17 11.15 -0.45
N VAL A 252 8.94 11.36 -1.74
CA VAL A 252 7.58 11.41 -2.30
C VAL A 252 6.88 10.05 -2.22
N ILE A 253 7.62 8.96 -2.35
CA ILE A 253 7.12 7.58 -2.26
C ILE A 253 6.70 7.25 -0.82
N PHE A 254 7.53 7.58 0.17
CA PHE A 254 7.18 7.37 1.59
C PHE A 254 6.06 8.30 2.07
N SER A 255 6.02 9.53 1.59
CA SER A 255 4.92 10.47 1.86
C SER A 255 3.60 9.93 1.28
N PHE A 256 3.63 9.44 0.04
CA PHE A 256 2.46 8.81 -0.59
C PHE A 256 2.02 7.53 0.13
N TYR A 257 2.97 6.70 0.58
CA TYR A 257 2.71 5.49 1.35
C TYR A 257 1.96 5.76 2.65
N SER A 258 2.51 6.64 3.51
CA SER A 258 1.88 6.99 4.78
C SER A 258 0.55 7.72 4.57
N ALA A 259 0.50 8.70 3.65
CA ALA A 259 -0.70 9.47 3.35
C ALA A 259 -1.82 8.68 2.65
N THR A 260 -1.56 7.45 2.21
CA THR A 260 -2.54 6.53 1.61
C THR A 260 -2.93 5.41 2.58
N ILE A 261 -1.97 4.68 3.15
CA ILE A 261 -2.26 3.50 3.98
C ILE A 261 -2.85 3.88 5.34
N VAL A 262 -2.28 4.88 6.04
CA VAL A 262 -2.79 5.29 7.36
C VAL A 262 -4.27 5.74 7.29
N PRO A 263 -4.66 6.65 6.38
CA PRO A 263 -6.06 7.08 6.29
C PRO A 263 -6.99 6.02 5.70
N SER A 264 -6.48 5.05 4.93
CA SER A 264 -7.27 3.90 4.48
C SER A 264 -7.61 2.96 5.65
N LEU A 265 -6.66 2.74 6.57
CA LEU A 265 -6.89 2.01 7.83
C LEU A 265 -7.72 2.82 8.85
N GLU A 266 -7.73 4.14 8.75
CA GLU A 266 -8.63 5.00 9.51
C GLU A 266 -10.07 4.94 8.99
N ALA A 267 -10.25 5.01 7.67
CA ALA A 267 -11.55 5.01 7.01
C ALA A 267 -12.25 3.64 6.97
N VAL A 268 -11.52 2.53 7.08
CA VAL A 268 -12.13 1.20 7.16
C VAL A 268 -12.85 1.02 8.51
N GLU A 269 -14.09 0.50 8.44
CA GLU A 269 -14.94 0.24 9.60
C GLU A 269 -14.28 -0.77 10.56
N LYS A 270 -13.78 -1.88 10.01
CA LYS A 270 -13.08 -2.92 10.75
C LYS A 270 -11.86 -3.39 9.95
N VAL A 271 -10.69 -3.33 10.58
CA VAL A 271 -9.48 -3.96 10.07
C VAL A 271 -9.63 -5.48 10.26
N THR A 272 -9.47 -6.25 9.17
CA THR A 272 -9.63 -7.71 9.15
C THR A 272 -8.29 -8.42 9.17
N ASP A 273 -8.28 -9.70 9.54
CA ASP A 273 -7.08 -10.54 9.50
C ASP A 273 -6.46 -10.60 8.10
N SER A 274 -7.27 -10.48 7.03
CA SER A 274 -6.79 -10.38 5.65
C SER A 274 -6.00 -9.09 5.37
N ILE A 275 -6.43 -7.95 5.93
CA ILE A 275 -5.68 -6.67 5.85
C ILE A 275 -4.37 -6.80 6.64
N ILE A 276 -4.42 -7.38 7.84
CA ILE A 276 -3.23 -7.57 8.70
C ILE A 276 -2.23 -8.50 8.00
N ALA A 277 -2.66 -9.66 7.53
CA ALA A 277 -1.82 -10.62 6.81
C ALA A 277 -1.24 -10.03 5.52
N LYS A 278 -1.98 -9.15 4.83
CA LYS A 278 -1.51 -8.43 3.66
C LYS A 278 -0.42 -7.41 3.99
N LEU A 279 -0.60 -6.61 5.05
CA LEU A 279 0.35 -5.55 5.42
C LEU A 279 1.60 -6.08 6.14
N LEU A 280 1.47 -7.14 6.94
CA LEU A 280 2.53 -7.61 7.86
C LEU A 280 3.91 -7.83 7.20
N PRO A 281 4.05 -8.44 5.99
CA PRO A 281 5.35 -8.57 5.33
C PRO A 281 6.02 -7.21 5.04
N TYR A 282 5.23 -6.21 4.64
CA TYR A 282 5.73 -4.87 4.32
C TYR A 282 6.09 -4.08 5.59
N LEU A 283 5.32 -4.22 6.67
CA LEU A 283 5.70 -3.67 7.98
C LEU A 283 7.03 -4.25 8.47
N GLN A 284 7.23 -5.56 8.30
CA GLN A 284 8.50 -6.20 8.64
C GLN A 284 9.68 -5.67 7.83
N LEU A 285 9.49 -5.32 6.55
CA LEU A 285 10.53 -4.71 5.72
C LEU A 285 10.84 -3.28 6.18
N GLY A 286 9.81 -2.46 6.40
CA GLY A 286 9.96 -1.08 6.87
C GLY A 286 10.63 -0.96 8.25
N LEU A 287 10.22 -1.78 9.22
CA LEU A 287 10.84 -1.83 10.56
C LEU A 287 12.31 -2.30 10.51
N LYS A 288 12.66 -3.21 9.58
CA LYS A 288 14.04 -3.68 9.40
C LYS A 288 14.92 -2.72 8.58
N SER A 289 14.32 -1.82 7.80
CA SER A 289 15.04 -0.91 6.91
C SER A 289 15.97 0.05 7.67
N GLU A 290 17.01 0.49 6.98
CA GLU A 290 17.93 1.55 7.42
C GLU A 290 17.41 2.94 7.01
N LEU A 291 16.45 3.00 6.08
CA LEU A 291 15.83 4.26 5.64
C LEU A 291 14.91 4.83 6.72
N LEU A 292 15.30 5.99 7.25
CA LEU A 292 14.61 6.67 8.36
C LEU A 292 13.17 7.02 8.00
N ASP A 293 12.93 7.65 6.84
CA ASP A 293 11.60 8.03 6.38
C ASP A 293 10.68 6.80 6.18
N TYR A 294 11.23 5.67 5.69
CA TYR A 294 10.46 4.44 5.52
C TYR A 294 10.08 3.81 6.86
N LYS A 295 11.02 3.80 7.81
CA LYS A 295 10.83 3.32 9.17
C LYS A 295 9.79 4.17 9.92
N ALA A 296 9.87 5.49 9.81
CA ALA A 296 8.90 6.43 10.38
C ALA A 296 7.50 6.25 9.78
N ALA A 297 7.37 6.18 8.44
CA ALA A 297 6.10 5.87 7.78
C ALA A 297 5.51 4.52 8.23
N THR A 298 6.37 3.53 8.49
CA THR A 298 5.97 2.21 8.99
C THR A 298 5.50 2.26 10.44
N TYR A 299 6.15 3.06 11.31
CA TYR A 299 5.66 3.30 12.67
C TYR A 299 4.25 3.90 12.67
N MET A 300 3.95 4.87 11.80
CA MET A 300 2.60 5.44 11.67
C MET A 300 1.55 4.38 11.34
N ILE A 301 1.87 3.43 10.44
CA ILE A 301 0.94 2.36 10.04
C ILE A 301 0.76 1.34 11.20
N VAL A 302 1.83 1.00 11.93
CA VAL A 302 1.73 0.15 13.13
C VAL A 302 0.86 0.81 14.20
N CYS A 303 1.02 2.11 14.45
CA CYS A 303 0.17 2.89 15.35
C CYS A 303 -1.31 2.80 14.94
N GLN A 304 -1.60 3.04 13.65
CA GLN A 304 -2.98 3.02 13.14
C GLN A 304 -3.63 1.65 13.26
N LEU A 305 -2.88 0.57 13.06
CA LEU A 305 -3.37 -0.80 13.30
C LEU A 305 -3.67 -1.02 14.78
N ALA A 306 -2.81 -0.58 15.70
CA ALA A 306 -3.04 -0.73 17.14
C ALA A 306 -4.19 0.12 17.70
N VAL A 307 -4.47 1.29 17.09
CA VAL A 307 -5.66 2.08 17.41
C VAL A 307 -6.95 1.36 17.00
N LYS A 308 -6.93 0.60 15.89
CA LYS A 308 -8.11 -0.08 15.32
C LYS A 308 -8.28 -1.55 15.76
N VAL A 309 -7.25 -2.19 16.30
CA VAL A 309 -7.21 -3.65 16.52
C VAL A 309 -6.65 -4.01 17.90
N VAL A 310 -7.44 -4.75 18.67
CA VAL A 310 -6.93 -5.58 19.78
C VAL A 310 -6.28 -6.81 19.16
N MET A 311 -4.96 -6.87 19.18
CA MET A 311 -4.16 -7.87 18.48
C MET A 311 -4.10 -9.20 19.25
N GLN A 312 -3.86 -10.30 18.52
CA GLN A 312 -3.52 -11.57 19.15
C GLN A 312 -2.13 -11.50 19.81
N PRO A 313 -1.88 -12.19 20.93
CA PRO A 313 -0.64 -12.07 21.71
C PRO A 313 0.63 -12.31 20.89
N GLU A 314 0.60 -13.25 19.95
CA GLU A 314 1.74 -13.64 19.10
C GLU A 314 2.10 -12.54 18.09
N LEU A 315 1.07 -11.89 17.52
CA LEU A 315 1.24 -10.74 16.62
C LEU A 315 1.77 -9.53 17.39
N LEU A 316 1.20 -9.28 18.57
CA LEU A 316 1.60 -8.17 19.44
C LEU A 316 3.07 -8.31 19.87
N ASP A 317 3.49 -9.46 20.40
CA ASP A 317 4.89 -9.66 20.79
C ASP A 317 5.83 -9.61 19.57
N SER A 318 5.42 -10.14 18.42
CA SER A 318 6.21 -10.06 17.18
C SER A 318 6.43 -8.61 16.73
N LEU A 319 5.38 -7.77 16.73
CA LEU A 319 5.47 -6.36 16.37
C LEU A 319 6.24 -5.55 17.42
N ALA A 320 5.94 -5.73 18.72
CA ALA A 320 6.64 -5.04 19.80
C ALA A 320 8.15 -5.31 19.75
N ARG A 321 8.54 -6.58 19.54
CA ARG A 321 9.94 -7.00 19.39
C ARG A 321 10.62 -6.34 18.19
N GLN A 322 9.90 -6.18 17.07
CA GLN A 322 10.43 -5.54 15.87
C GLN A 322 10.54 -4.03 16.02
N VAL A 323 9.57 -3.37 16.68
CA VAL A 323 9.61 -1.94 17.00
C VAL A 323 10.77 -1.65 17.96
N SER A 324 10.93 -2.38 19.07
CA SER A 324 12.06 -2.16 19.99
C SER A 324 13.42 -2.39 19.32
N ARG A 325 13.57 -3.43 18.49
CA ARG A 325 14.79 -3.64 17.68
C ARG A 325 15.00 -2.55 16.62
N SER A 326 13.92 -1.95 16.13
CA SER A 326 13.98 -0.86 15.15
C SER A 326 14.44 0.44 15.82
N VAL A 327 14.06 0.68 17.08
CA VAL A 327 14.55 1.79 17.91
C VAL A 327 16.06 1.68 18.16
N THR A 328 16.57 0.54 18.63
CA THR A 328 18.02 0.37 18.90
C THR A 328 18.89 0.55 17.65
N ARG A 329 18.32 0.33 16.46
CA ARG A 329 18.98 0.53 15.16
C ARG A 329 18.85 1.92 14.57
N ALA A 330 17.97 2.77 15.09
CA ALA A 330 17.76 4.13 14.59
C ALA A 330 17.63 5.12 15.76
N PRO A 331 18.74 5.48 16.44
CA PRO A 331 18.71 6.37 17.60
C PRO A 331 18.04 7.73 17.33
N VAL A 332 18.13 8.22 16.09
CA VAL A 332 17.48 9.45 15.62
C VAL A 332 15.94 9.37 15.71
N LEU A 333 15.35 8.18 15.62
CA LEU A 333 13.90 7.94 15.67
C LEU A 333 13.45 7.27 16.99
N THR A 334 14.20 7.52 18.08
CA THR A 334 13.89 6.91 19.38
C THR A 334 12.54 7.41 19.93
N SER A 335 12.22 8.69 19.75
CA SER A 335 10.95 9.26 20.22
C SER A 335 9.75 8.65 19.48
N GLU A 336 9.83 8.58 18.16
CA GLU A 336 8.81 8.06 17.27
C GLU A 336 8.60 6.56 17.48
N GLY A 337 9.69 5.79 17.62
CA GLY A 337 9.62 4.35 17.84
C GLY A 337 9.14 3.96 19.24
N LEU A 338 9.50 4.72 20.29
CA LEU A 338 8.94 4.54 21.63
C LEU A 338 7.47 4.96 21.69
N SER A 339 7.09 6.07 21.05
CA SER A 339 5.69 6.49 20.90
C SER A 339 4.86 5.42 20.17
N CYS A 340 5.42 4.83 19.11
CA CYS A 340 4.82 3.70 18.40
C CYS A 340 4.64 2.48 19.30
N LEU A 341 5.60 2.17 20.18
CA LEU A 341 5.49 1.06 21.12
C LEU A 341 4.44 1.32 22.21
N ILE A 342 4.33 2.55 22.71
CA ILE A 342 3.29 2.96 23.67
C ILE A 342 1.89 2.77 23.06
N ILE A 343 1.66 3.32 21.86
CA ILE A 343 0.39 3.18 21.14
C ILE A 343 0.09 1.70 20.82
N LEU A 344 1.11 0.92 20.45
CA LEU A 344 0.97 -0.51 20.19
C LEU A 344 0.43 -1.28 21.41
N LEU A 345 0.84 -0.90 22.62
CA LEU A 345 0.46 -1.56 23.88
C LEU A 345 -0.84 -0.99 24.49
N GLN A 346 -1.20 0.27 24.20
CA GLN A 346 -2.30 1.00 24.83
C GLN A 346 -3.66 0.28 24.80
N ASN A 347 -4.03 -0.30 23.66
CA ASN A 347 -5.34 -0.95 23.46
C ASN A 347 -5.33 -2.47 23.69
N GLN A 348 -4.24 -3.01 24.23
CA GLN A 348 -4.04 -4.47 24.31
C GLN A 348 -4.47 -5.01 25.68
N LYS A 349 -4.91 -6.27 25.69
CA LYS A 349 -5.14 -6.98 26.95
C LYS A 349 -3.79 -7.10 27.69
N LYS A 350 -3.79 -6.94 29.01
CA LYS A 350 -2.61 -7.12 29.87
C LYS A 350 -1.95 -8.47 29.54
N SER A 351 -0.82 -8.41 28.85
CA SER A 351 -0.02 -9.56 28.42
C SER A 351 1.43 -9.32 28.83
N VAL A 352 2.30 -10.32 28.67
CA VAL A 352 3.71 -10.18 29.08
C VAL A 352 4.54 -9.79 27.87
N ILE A 353 5.31 -8.70 27.97
CA ILE A 353 6.34 -8.36 26.96
C ILE A 353 7.38 -9.49 26.90
N GLY A 354 7.61 -10.04 25.70
CA GLY A 354 8.59 -11.10 25.46
C GLY A 354 10.01 -10.68 25.84
N GLN A 355 10.88 -11.65 26.13
CA GLN A 355 12.23 -11.40 26.65
C GLN A 355 13.08 -10.50 25.74
N LYS A 356 12.99 -10.70 24.42
CA LYS A 356 13.76 -9.94 23.43
C LYS A 356 13.36 -8.47 23.38
N THR A 357 12.06 -8.19 23.50
CA THR A 357 11.51 -6.83 23.52
C THR A 357 11.98 -6.06 24.76
N PHE A 358 12.04 -6.72 25.93
CA PHE A 358 12.63 -6.16 27.15
C PHE A 358 14.13 -5.88 26.99
N GLN A 359 14.90 -6.84 26.48
CA GLN A 359 16.34 -6.68 26.22
C GLN A 359 16.62 -5.49 25.31
N TYR A 360 15.92 -5.39 24.17
CA TYR A 360 16.06 -4.25 23.25
C TYR A 360 15.71 -2.91 23.89
N LEU A 361 14.74 -2.84 24.82
CA LEU A 361 14.44 -1.59 25.53
C LEU A 361 15.58 -1.19 26.48
N CYS A 362 16.15 -2.14 27.23
CA CYS A 362 17.29 -1.88 28.10
C CYS A 362 18.57 -1.48 27.32
N GLU A 363 18.68 -1.84 26.04
CA GLU A 363 19.76 -1.42 25.14
C GLU A 363 19.61 0.03 24.63
N VAL A 364 18.46 0.70 24.79
CA VAL A 364 18.24 2.08 24.32
C VAL A 364 18.90 3.08 25.29
N PRO A 365 19.98 3.79 24.92
CA PRO A 365 20.73 4.62 25.89
C PRO A 365 19.95 5.83 26.40
N SER A 366 19.05 6.37 25.58
CA SER A 366 18.20 7.52 25.88
C SER A 366 16.78 7.12 26.32
N LEU A 367 16.54 5.87 26.77
CA LEU A 367 15.19 5.38 27.09
C LEU A 367 14.46 6.31 28.06
N VAL A 368 15.05 6.56 29.23
CA VAL A 368 14.39 7.32 30.31
C VAL A 368 14.19 8.78 29.93
N SER A 369 15.21 9.46 29.39
CA SER A 369 15.08 10.85 28.98
C SER A 369 14.08 11.04 27.83
N THR A 370 14.00 10.10 26.89
CA THR A 370 13.01 10.17 25.81
C THR A 370 11.59 9.92 26.35
N LEU A 371 11.41 8.94 27.24
CA LEU A 371 10.11 8.69 27.88
C LEU A 371 9.67 9.87 28.76
N GLN A 372 10.60 10.55 29.44
CA GLN A 372 10.31 11.76 30.20
C GLN A 372 9.80 12.90 29.29
N CYS A 373 10.41 13.09 28.12
CA CYS A 373 9.93 14.05 27.12
C CYS A 373 8.53 13.68 26.57
N ILE A 374 8.26 12.39 26.30
CA ILE A 374 6.94 11.93 25.84
C ILE A 374 5.89 12.14 26.94
N ALA A 375 6.23 11.85 28.20
CA ALA A 375 5.35 11.96 29.36
C ALA A 375 4.88 13.41 29.65
N ALA A 376 5.57 14.42 29.10
CA ALA A 376 5.14 15.81 29.19
C ALA A 376 3.88 16.13 28.35
N SER A 377 3.44 15.22 27.47
CA SER A 377 2.25 15.43 26.62
C SER A 377 1.37 14.20 26.43
N TYR A 378 1.89 12.99 26.66
CA TYR A 378 1.18 11.73 26.41
C TYR A 378 1.35 10.73 27.55
N ASP A 379 0.37 9.85 27.75
CA ASP A 379 0.46 8.79 28.77
C ASP A 379 1.45 7.70 28.37
N ILE A 380 2.51 7.52 29.17
CA ILE A 380 3.52 6.46 28.98
C ILE A 380 3.21 5.18 29.79
N SER A 381 2.17 5.19 30.63
CA SER A 381 1.75 4.04 31.46
C SER A 381 1.57 2.73 30.67
N PRO A 382 1.05 2.72 29.43
CA PRO A 382 0.94 1.50 28.63
C PRO A 382 2.26 0.77 28.41
N LEU A 383 3.39 1.46 28.30
CA LEU A 383 4.70 0.81 28.20
C LEU A 383 5.20 0.38 29.59
N LEU A 384 5.06 1.26 30.59
CA LEU A 384 5.56 1.01 31.94
C LEU A 384 4.86 -0.19 32.61
N HIS A 385 3.56 -0.41 32.39
CA HIS A 385 2.82 -1.56 32.90
C HIS A 385 3.37 -2.91 32.45
N TYR A 386 4.10 -2.96 31.33
CA TYR A 386 4.70 -4.17 30.80
C TYR A 386 6.22 -4.24 31.08
N PHE A 387 6.89 -3.08 31.10
CA PHE A 387 8.34 -2.98 31.30
C PHE A 387 8.75 -3.06 32.78
N LEU A 388 8.07 -2.31 33.65
CA LEU A 388 8.47 -2.12 35.04
C LEU A 388 8.40 -3.39 35.90
N PRO A 389 7.34 -4.23 35.85
CA PRO A 389 7.30 -5.47 36.65
C PRO A 389 8.45 -6.43 36.29
N LYS A 390 8.86 -6.41 35.01
CA LYS A 390 9.91 -7.26 34.48
C LYS A 390 11.30 -6.76 34.85
N LEU A 391 11.51 -5.44 34.81
CA LEU A 391 12.74 -4.82 35.29
C LEU A 391 12.95 -5.07 36.79
N THR A 392 11.89 -4.89 37.60
CA THR A 392 11.92 -5.16 39.04
C THR A 392 12.24 -6.63 39.33
N ASN A 393 11.58 -7.58 38.65
CA ASN A 393 11.84 -9.01 38.83
C ASN A 393 13.30 -9.39 38.51
N VAL A 394 13.84 -8.91 37.38
CA VAL A 394 15.25 -9.15 37.00
C VAL A 394 16.22 -8.60 38.06
N VAL A 395 15.97 -7.38 38.57
CA VAL A 395 16.81 -6.77 39.61
C VAL A 395 16.75 -7.53 40.93
N ILE A 396 15.57 -8.02 41.35
CA ILE A 396 15.42 -8.83 42.56
C ILE A 396 16.17 -10.16 42.40
N THR A 397 15.90 -10.92 41.31
CA THR A 397 16.53 -12.24 41.12
C THR A 397 18.06 -12.18 41.02
N GLN A 398 18.62 -11.08 40.52
CA GLN A 398 20.08 -10.91 40.43
C GLN A 398 20.73 -10.44 41.74
N ASN A 399 19.94 -9.92 42.70
CA ASN A 399 20.44 -9.61 44.05
C ASN A 399 20.48 -10.84 44.96
N ASP A 400 19.60 -11.82 44.73
CA ASP A 400 19.56 -13.07 45.51
C ASP A 400 20.74 -14.01 45.16
N ASP A 401 21.21 -13.99 43.91
CA ASP A 401 22.42 -14.69 43.44
C ASP A 401 23.71 -13.96 43.86
N LEU A 402 23.96 -13.92 45.17
CA LEU A 402 25.16 -13.36 45.82
C LEU A 402 26.46 -14.10 45.41
N GLY A 403 27.02 -13.78 44.24
CA GLY A 403 28.26 -14.43 43.78
C GLY A 403 29.05 -13.80 42.63
N ASN A 404 28.39 -13.16 41.64
CA ASN A 404 29.07 -12.56 40.49
C ASN A 404 28.74 -11.06 40.35
N GLU A 405 29.78 -10.23 40.23
CA GLU A 405 29.65 -8.83 39.80
C GLU A 405 29.35 -8.73 38.28
N ASP A 406 28.22 -9.28 37.85
CA ASP A 406 27.79 -9.19 36.47
C ASP A 406 27.46 -7.74 36.11
N SER A 407 28.28 -7.14 35.26
CA SER A 407 28.16 -5.75 34.78
C SER A 407 26.76 -5.37 34.25
N GLN A 408 25.96 -6.35 33.82
CA GLN A 408 24.56 -6.17 33.41
C GLN A 408 23.61 -5.94 34.59
N GLY A 409 23.76 -6.63 35.72
CA GLY A 409 22.89 -6.46 36.88
C GLY A 409 23.03 -5.05 37.47
N ALA A 410 24.27 -4.58 37.61
CA ALA A 410 24.56 -3.19 37.97
C ALA A 410 24.00 -2.16 36.96
N SER A 411 23.78 -2.56 35.69
CA SER A 411 23.11 -1.72 34.68
C SER A 411 21.60 -1.67 34.87
N TYR A 412 20.94 -2.80 35.09
CA TYR A 412 19.50 -2.86 35.34
C TYR A 412 19.10 -2.15 36.64
N CYS A 413 19.90 -2.25 37.70
CA CYS A 413 19.69 -1.50 38.94
C CYS A 413 19.73 0.03 38.71
N ARG A 414 20.71 0.51 37.92
CA ARG A 414 20.81 1.93 37.54
C ARG A 414 19.63 2.38 36.68
N LEU A 415 19.19 1.53 35.75
CA LEU A 415 18.03 1.81 34.90
C LEU A 415 16.73 1.89 35.72
N LEU A 416 16.51 0.95 36.65
CA LEU A 416 15.34 0.94 37.54
C LEU A 416 15.30 2.20 38.40
N LYS A 417 16.42 2.57 39.02
CA LYS A 417 16.55 3.81 39.79
C LYS A 417 16.21 5.03 38.93
N SER A 418 16.78 5.13 37.73
CA SER A 418 16.53 6.24 36.81
C SER A 418 15.06 6.34 36.39
N VAL A 419 14.38 5.20 36.16
CA VAL A 419 12.93 5.15 35.88
C VAL A 419 12.11 5.70 37.05
N ILE A 420 12.41 5.29 38.29
CA ILE A 420 11.69 5.73 39.49
C ILE A 420 11.90 7.23 39.76
N GLU A 421 13.11 7.74 39.54
CA GLU A 421 13.46 9.14 39.82
C GLU A 421 12.94 10.13 38.78
N ASN A 422 12.79 9.73 37.50
CA ASN A 422 12.57 10.66 36.39
C ASN A 422 11.23 10.52 35.65
N LEU A 423 10.51 9.39 35.81
CA LEU A 423 9.25 9.15 35.09
C LEU A 423 8.03 9.23 36.02
N PRO A 424 6.90 9.79 35.55
CA PRO A 424 5.65 9.74 36.31
C PRO A 424 5.14 8.30 36.38
N LEU A 425 5.00 7.77 37.60
CA LEU A 425 4.41 6.46 37.86
C LEU A 425 2.98 6.62 38.35
N SER A 426 2.04 5.88 37.74
CA SER A 426 0.69 5.73 38.29
C SER A 426 0.75 4.99 39.64
N THR A 427 -0.27 5.15 40.48
CA THR A 427 -0.30 4.55 41.83
C THR A 427 -0.12 3.03 41.80
N ASP A 428 -0.69 2.36 40.79
CA ASP A 428 -0.53 0.92 40.57
C ASP A 428 0.91 0.52 40.18
N LEU A 429 1.59 1.36 39.40
CA LEU A 429 2.99 1.16 39.01
C LEU A 429 3.94 1.37 40.20
N ALA A 430 3.71 2.42 41.00
CA ALA A 430 4.46 2.67 42.22
C ALA A 430 4.32 1.50 43.22
N ASN A 431 3.10 1.00 43.41
CA ASN A 431 2.82 -0.20 44.22
C ASN A 431 3.48 -1.49 43.70
N THR A 432 3.86 -1.55 42.42
CA THR A 432 4.57 -2.70 41.83
C THR A 432 6.08 -2.64 42.07
N VAL A 433 6.63 -1.46 42.38
CA VAL A 433 8.05 -1.25 42.72
C VAL A 433 8.29 -1.25 44.24
N ALA A 434 7.28 -0.87 45.02
CA ALA A 434 7.32 -0.85 46.48
C ALA A 434 7.09 -2.23 47.15
N ARG A 435 6.98 -3.30 46.35
CA ARG A 435 6.83 -4.70 46.76
C ARG A 435 8.03 -5.50 46.30
#